data_AF-G2X649-F1
#
_entry.id   AF-G2X649-F1
#
_cell.length_a   1.000
_cell.length_b   1.000
_cell.length_c   1.000
_cell.angle_alpha   90.00
_cell.angle_beta   90.00
_cell.angle_gamma   90.00
#
_symmetry.space_group_name_H-M   'P 1'
#
loop_
_entity.id
_entity.type
_entity.pdbx_description
1 polymer ?
#
loop_
_entity_poly.entity_id
_entity_poly.type
_entity_poly.pdbx_seq_one_letter_code
_entity_poly.pdbx_strand_id
1 'polypeptide(L)'
;MVEGAGGLVMALVSEAGMVDMAEEVMVGELPAGRLPAEIITGIRGDIRAYSWREQPRLWHYLRSDDDAAHAGRDGPDVSLKAQLAAAAADHDACLELLLKAFGAALCAMLHMKPDELDSNMPVASLGIDSLVAVRVREWFMHHVAVEVSVLKVMSANTALVDLAKDVLAVWRKQLEA
;
A
#
# COMPACT_ATOMS: atom_id res chain seq x y z
N MET A 1 -45.90 -0.91 1.85
CA MET A 1 -45.57 -1.51 0.53
C MET A 1 -44.52 -0.61 -0.08
N VAL A 2 -43.25 -0.97 0.08
CA VAL A 2 -42.10 -0.16 -0.39
C VAL A 2 -41.72 -0.69 -1.76
N GLU A 3 -41.99 0.07 -2.81
CA GLU A 3 -41.48 -0.21 -4.15
C GLU A 3 -39.99 0.15 -4.19
N GLY A 4 -39.14 -0.87 -4.15
CA GLY A 4 -37.71 -0.76 -4.36
C GLY A 4 -37.42 -0.58 -5.85
N ALA A 5 -37.35 0.66 -6.31
CA ALA A 5 -36.77 1.01 -7.59
C ALA A 5 -35.24 0.93 -7.49
N GLY A 6 -34.69 -0.28 -7.65
CA GLY A 6 -33.28 -0.52 -7.91
C GLY A 6 -32.91 0.01 -9.29
N GLY A 7 -32.77 1.34 -9.41
CA GLY A 7 -32.29 1.97 -10.63
C GLY A 7 -30.82 1.60 -10.86
N LEU A 8 -30.56 0.76 -11.85
CA LEU A 8 -29.24 0.63 -12.46
C LEU A 8 -28.87 1.96 -13.12
N VAL A 9 -28.18 2.83 -12.39
CA VAL A 9 -27.75 4.14 -12.90
C VAL A 9 -26.32 4.02 -13.45
N MET A 10 -26.19 3.54 -14.69
CA MET A 10 -24.95 3.60 -15.46
C MET A 10 -24.67 5.04 -15.94
N ALA A 11 -23.40 5.44 -15.97
CA ALA A 11 -22.97 6.67 -16.64
C ALA A 11 -22.93 6.46 -18.17
N LEU A 12 -23.26 7.49 -18.93
CA LEU A 12 -23.06 7.48 -20.38
C LEU A 12 -21.56 7.58 -20.67
N VAL A 13 -21.03 6.57 -21.37
CA VAL A 13 -19.69 6.58 -21.95
C VAL A 13 -19.83 6.81 -23.46
N SER A 14 -18.99 7.66 -24.05
CA SER A 14 -18.96 7.85 -25.50
C SER A 14 -18.35 6.61 -26.16
N GLU A 15 -18.87 6.21 -27.32
CA GLU A 15 -18.32 5.13 -28.14
C GLU A 15 -16.83 5.34 -28.41
N ALA A 16 -16.43 6.56 -28.76
CA ALA A 16 -15.02 6.90 -28.97
C ALA A 16 -14.16 6.67 -27.72
N GLY A 17 -14.70 6.94 -26.52
CA GLY A 17 -14.00 6.68 -25.27
C GLY A 17 -13.92 5.19 -24.92
N MET A 18 -14.91 4.39 -25.35
CA MET A 18 -14.84 2.93 -25.21
C MET A 18 -13.78 2.32 -26.13
N VAL A 19 -13.69 2.81 -27.37
CA VAL A 19 -12.71 2.34 -28.36
C VAL A 19 -11.29 2.66 -27.90
N ASP A 20 -11.05 3.87 -27.41
CA ASP A 20 -9.74 4.30 -26.90
C ASP A 20 -9.27 3.41 -25.72
N MET A 21 -10.17 3.15 -24.76
CA MET A 21 -9.87 2.23 -23.64
C MET A 21 -9.59 0.80 -24.10
N ALA A 22 -10.29 0.32 -25.14
CA ALA A 22 -10.10 -1.02 -25.69
C ALA A 22 -8.77 -1.14 -26.47
N GLU A 23 -8.38 -0.10 -27.22
CA GLU A 23 -7.09 -0.08 -27.93
C GLU A 23 -5.92 -0.13 -26.96
N GLU A 24 -5.94 0.68 -25.90
CA GLU A 24 -4.89 0.69 -24.87
C GLU A 24 -4.69 -0.70 -24.23
N VAL A 25 -5.79 -1.41 -23.97
CA VAL A 25 -5.74 -2.78 -23.40
C VAL A 25 -5.22 -3.81 -24.41
N MET A 26 -5.48 -3.64 -25.70
CA MET A 26 -4.95 -4.53 -26.74
C MET A 26 -3.46 -4.27 -27.01
N VAL A 27 -3.00 -3.02 -26.89
CA VAL A 27 -1.60 -2.64 -27.10
C VAL A 27 -0.74 -3.03 -25.90
N GLY A 28 -1.30 -3.05 -24.69
CA GLY A 28 -0.61 -3.53 -23.50
C GLY A 28 -0.41 -5.04 -23.51
N GLU A 29 0.83 -5.50 -23.61
CA GLU A 29 1.15 -6.92 -23.41
C GLU A 29 0.91 -7.32 -21.95
N LEU A 30 -0.04 -8.23 -21.72
CA LEU A 30 -0.21 -8.83 -20.39
C LEU A 30 0.95 -9.80 -20.10
N PRO A 31 1.63 -9.70 -18.95
CA PRO A 31 2.66 -10.66 -18.58
C PRO A 31 2.07 -12.07 -18.51
N ALA A 32 2.84 -13.04 -19.03
CA ALA A 32 2.39 -14.42 -19.21
C ALA A 32 1.83 -15.03 -17.91
N GLY A 33 0.63 -15.62 -18.00
CA GLY A 33 -0.02 -16.33 -16.90
C GLY A 33 -1.16 -15.58 -16.20
N ARG A 34 -1.54 -14.38 -16.64
CA ARG A 34 -2.71 -13.66 -16.12
C ARG A 34 -3.97 -13.97 -16.93
N LEU A 35 -5.13 -13.87 -16.27
CA LEU A 35 -6.47 -13.91 -16.89
C LEU A 35 -6.59 -12.83 -17.99
N PRO A 36 -7.47 -13.01 -18.99
CA PRO A 36 -7.69 -12.00 -20.02
C PRO A 36 -8.03 -10.64 -19.40
N ALA A 37 -7.53 -9.55 -20.01
CA ALA A 37 -7.82 -8.21 -19.55
C ALA A 37 -9.33 -7.94 -19.64
N GLU A 38 -9.92 -7.45 -18.56
CA GLU A 38 -11.34 -7.12 -18.45
C GLU A 38 -11.49 -5.63 -18.14
N ILE A 39 -12.39 -4.96 -18.85
CA ILE A 39 -12.69 -3.53 -18.67
C ILE A 39 -14.15 -3.39 -18.22
N ILE A 40 -14.37 -2.71 -17.09
CA ILE A 40 -15.71 -2.35 -16.61
C ILE A 40 -15.85 -0.82 -16.71
N THR A 41 -16.76 -0.34 -17.55
CA THR A 41 -17.02 1.10 -17.75
C THR A 41 -18.41 1.51 -17.26
N GLY A 42 -18.68 2.82 -17.26
CA GLY A 42 -19.99 3.36 -16.88
C GLY A 42 -20.26 3.44 -15.38
N ILE A 43 -19.23 3.25 -14.53
CA ILE A 43 -19.33 3.48 -13.08
C ILE A 43 -19.38 4.99 -12.83
N ARG A 44 -20.48 5.49 -12.25
CA ARG A 44 -20.61 6.91 -11.87
C ARG A 44 -19.85 7.18 -10.57
N GLY A 45 -19.22 8.34 -10.43
CA GLY A 45 -18.67 8.85 -9.16
C GLY A 45 -17.15 9.00 -9.14
N ASP A 46 -16.65 9.83 -8.21
CA ASP A 46 -15.22 9.92 -7.89
C ASP A 46 -14.79 8.63 -7.19
N ILE A 47 -13.66 8.02 -7.60
CA ILE A 47 -13.10 6.80 -6.99
C ILE A 47 -12.94 6.91 -5.47
N ARG A 48 -12.83 8.14 -4.93
CA ARG A 48 -12.67 8.42 -3.50
C ARG A 48 -13.99 8.60 -2.75
N ALA A 49 -15.05 9.02 -3.44
CA ALA A 49 -16.36 9.30 -2.84
C ALA A 49 -17.40 8.21 -3.17
N TYR A 50 -17.12 7.36 -4.15
CA TYR A 50 -18.04 6.34 -4.61
C TYR A 50 -17.86 5.05 -3.83
N SER A 51 -18.96 4.59 -3.23
CA SER A 51 -19.01 3.30 -2.53
C SER A 51 -19.20 2.18 -3.55
N TRP A 52 -18.17 1.89 -4.35
CA TRP A 52 -18.16 0.74 -5.27
C TRP A 52 -18.47 -0.59 -4.55
N ARG A 53 -18.25 -0.63 -3.23
CA ARG A 53 -18.65 -1.69 -2.30
C ARG A 53 -20.18 -1.91 -2.23
N GLU A 54 -21.00 -0.94 -2.64
CA GLU A 54 -22.46 -1.05 -2.67
C GLU A 54 -22.99 -1.72 -3.93
N GLN A 55 -22.16 -1.98 -4.95
CA GLN A 55 -22.61 -2.66 -6.17
C GLN A 55 -22.47 -4.18 -6.04
N PRO A 56 -23.57 -4.95 -5.98
CA PRO A 56 -23.50 -6.40 -5.83
C PRO A 56 -22.77 -7.11 -6.97
N ARG A 57 -22.80 -6.50 -8.17
CA ARG A 57 -22.10 -7.00 -9.37
C ARG A 57 -20.58 -6.90 -9.26
N LEU A 58 -20.08 -6.02 -8.39
CA LEU A 58 -18.64 -5.82 -8.16
C LEU A 58 -18.13 -6.54 -6.91
N TRP A 59 -19.00 -7.19 -6.13
CA TRP A 59 -18.61 -7.90 -4.90
C TRP A 59 -17.59 -9.01 -5.11
N HIS A 60 -17.55 -9.65 -6.28
CA HIS A 60 -16.53 -10.66 -6.57
C HIS A 60 -15.14 -10.08 -6.86
N TYR A 61 -15.05 -8.77 -7.14
CA TYR A 61 -13.79 -8.03 -7.25
C TYR A 61 -13.38 -7.36 -5.93
N LEU A 62 -14.30 -7.26 -4.95
CA LEU A 62 -13.91 -6.97 -3.58
C LEU A 62 -13.11 -8.19 -3.09
N ARG A 63 -11.79 -8.11 -3.19
CA ARG A 63 -10.95 -8.89 -2.30
C ARG A 63 -11.23 -8.39 -0.91
N SER A 64 -11.59 -9.28 0.02
CA SER A 64 -11.74 -8.88 1.42
C SER A 64 -10.49 -8.10 1.81
N ASP A 65 -10.69 -6.87 2.27
CA ASP A 65 -9.62 -6.11 2.92
C ASP A 65 -9.08 -6.88 4.12
N ASP A 66 -9.66 -8.01 4.55
CA ASP A 66 -9.06 -8.92 5.52
C ASP A 66 -7.61 -9.29 5.15
N ASP A 67 -7.24 -9.44 3.87
CA ASP A 67 -5.81 -9.67 3.52
C ASP A 67 -4.92 -8.42 3.74
N ALA A 68 -5.46 -7.22 3.55
CA ALA A 68 -4.71 -5.95 3.63
C ALA A 68 -4.84 -5.25 5.01
N ALA A 69 -5.89 -5.57 5.77
CA ALA A 69 -6.21 -5.10 7.11
C ALA A 69 -5.70 -6.08 8.17
N HIS A 70 -5.51 -7.37 7.85
CA HIS A 70 -4.69 -8.27 8.67
C HIS A 70 -3.18 -8.08 8.47
N ALA A 71 -2.75 -7.32 7.46
CA ALA A 71 -1.37 -6.86 7.39
C ALA A 71 -1.01 -5.79 8.46
N GLY A 72 -2.01 -5.29 9.22
CA GLY A 72 -1.81 -4.26 10.23
C GLY A 72 -2.48 -4.51 11.57
N ARG A 73 -3.15 -5.66 11.79
CA ARG A 73 -3.77 -6.00 13.08
C ARG A 73 -3.63 -7.48 13.44
N ASP A 74 -2.84 -7.68 14.50
CA ASP A 74 -2.79 -8.79 15.46
C ASP A 74 -2.31 -10.18 15.03
N GLY A 75 -1.02 -10.40 15.26
CA GLY A 75 -0.59 -11.47 16.17
C GLY A 75 -0.22 -10.86 17.53
N PRO A 76 -0.05 -11.66 18.61
CA PRO A 76 0.34 -11.19 19.95
C PRO A 76 1.83 -10.81 19.97
N ASP A 77 2.22 -9.95 19.03
CA ASP A 77 3.57 -9.49 18.81
C ASP A 77 3.74 -8.24 19.68
N VAL A 78 4.68 -8.33 20.62
CA VAL A 78 5.16 -7.20 21.41
C VAL A 78 5.27 -6.00 20.48
N SER A 79 4.62 -4.86 20.81
CA SER A 79 4.62 -3.70 19.92
C SER A 79 6.03 -3.46 19.39
N LEU A 80 6.20 -3.23 18.08
CA LEU A 80 7.54 -3.04 17.47
C LEU A 80 8.39 -2.06 18.29
N LYS A 81 7.74 -1.02 18.85
CA LYS A 81 8.33 -0.10 19.82
C LYS A 81 8.95 -0.77 21.06
N ALA A 82 8.27 -1.73 21.68
CA ALA A 82 8.77 -2.48 22.82
C ALA A 82 9.90 -3.46 22.42
N GLN A 83 9.87 -4.05 21.22
CA GLN A 83 10.99 -4.86 20.70
C GLN A 83 12.23 -3.99 20.45
N LEU A 84 12.05 -2.83 19.82
CA LEU A 84 13.11 -1.84 19.63
C LEU A 84 13.67 -1.35 20.97
N ALA A 85 12.82 -1.10 21.97
CA ALA A 85 13.24 -0.70 23.30
C ALA A 85 14.05 -1.79 24.02
N ALA A 86 13.65 -3.06 23.88
CA ALA A 86 14.38 -4.20 24.45
C ALA A 86 15.75 -4.41 23.79
N ALA A 87 15.87 -4.14 22.48
CA ALA A 87 17.11 -4.24 21.72
C ALA A 87 17.94 -2.94 21.73
N ALA A 88 17.52 -1.88 22.44
CA ALA A 88 18.07 -0.53 22.30
C ALA A 88 19.60 -0.43 22.48
N ALA A 89 20.20 -1.35 23.26
CA ALA A 89 21.64 -1.43 23.51
C ALA A 89 22.46 -1.79 22.25
N ASP A 90 21.86 -2.49 21.29
CA ASP A 90 22.52 -2.92 20.06
C ASP A 90 21.90 -2.19 18.86
N HIS A 91 22.72 -1.37 18.19
CA HIS A 91 22.27 -0.61 17.03
C HIS A 91 21.93 -1.48 15.83
N ASP A 92 22.77 -2.49 15.58
CA ASP A 92 22.61 -3.32 14.39
C ASP A 92 21.39 -4.23 14.55
N ALA A 93 21.17 -4.77 15.76
CA ALA A 93 19.98 -5.55 16.07
C ALA A 93 18.67 -4.74 15.92
N CYS A 94 18.64 -3.48 16.39
CA CYS A 94 17.48 -2.62 16.19
C CYS A 94 17.22 -2.31 14.71
N LEU A 95 18.28 -2.09 13.94
CA LEU A 95 18.19 -1.80 12.51
C LEU A 95 17.65 -3.02 11.74
N GLU A 96 18.14 -4.22 12.05
CA GLU A 96 17.65 -5.47 11.45
C GLU A 96 16.18 -5.71 11.78
N LEU A 97 15.77 -5.53 13.04
CA LEU A 97 14.38 -5.65 13.47
C LEU A 97 13.47 -4.66 12.71
N LEU A 98 13.89 -3.40 12.62
CA LEU A 98 13.12 -2.37 11.92
C LEU A 98 13.00 -2.68 10.43
N LEU A 99 14.11 -3.09 9.78
CA LEU A 99 14.11 -3.45 8.36
C LEU A 99 13.22 -4.65 8.07
N LYS A 100 13.26 -5.68 8.92
CA LYS A 100 12.42 -6.87 8.76
C LYS A 100 10.94 -6.52 8.89
N ALA A 101 10.57 -5.76 9.92
CA ALA A 101 9.19 -5.35 10.14
C ALA A 101 8.68 -4.41 9.04
N PHE A 102 9.50 -3.43 8.66
CA PHE A 102 9.16 -2.47 7.61
C PHE A 102 9.09 -3.14 6.23
N GLY A 103 10.02 -4.04 5.92
CA GLY A 103 10.00 -4.81 4.66
C GLY A 103 8.75 -5.68 4.55
N ALA A 104 8.37 -6.39 5.62
CA ALA A 104 7.13 -7.17 5.64
C ALA A 104 5.89 -6.28 5.42
N ALA A 105 5.84 -5.13 6.08
CA ALA A 105 4.77 -4.16 5.91
C ALA A 105 4.73 -3.61 4.47
N LEU A 106 5.90 -3.33 3.87
CA LEU A 106 5.99 -2.81 2.52
C LEU A 106 5.56 -3.85 1.47
N CYS A 107 6.01 -5.10 1.61
CA CYS A 107 5.53 -6.21 0.78
C CYS A 107 4.01 -6.35 0.85
N ALA A 108 3.42 -6.22 2.03
CA ALA A 108 1.97 -6.24 2.19
C ALA A 108 1.28 -5.02 1.56
N MET A 109 1.86 -3.82 1.70
CA MET A 109 1.31 -2.59 1.09
C MET A 109 1.33 -2.64 -0.44
N LEU A 110 2.40 -3.20 -1.03
CA LEU A 110 2.64 -3.30 -2.47
C LEU A 110 2.11 -4.60 -3.07
N HIS A 111 1.61 -5.53 -2.26
CA HIS A 111 1.21 -6.89 -2.67
C HIS A 111 2.33 -7.68 -3.38
N MET A 112 3.57 -7.49 -2.93
CA MET A 112 4.76 -8.17 -3.44
C MET A 112 5.16 -9.33 -2.54
N LYS A 113 5.92 -10.29 -3.10
CA LYS A 113 6.50 -11.37 -2.30
C LYS A 113 7.74 -10.87 -1.56
N PRO A 114 8.05 -11.39 -0.35
CA PRO A 114 9.26 -11.02 0.39
C PRO A 114 10.55 -11.24 -0.40
N ASP A 115 10.59 -12.27 -1.25
CA ASP A 115 11.74 -12.62 -2.08
C ASP A 115 12.06 -11.59 -3.18
N GLU A 116 11.13 -10.69 -3.48
CA GLU A 116 11.28 -9.64 -4.51
C GLU A 116 11.78 -8.32 -3.91
N LEU A 117 11.88 -8.22 -2.58
CA LEU A 117 12.28 -6.99 -1.90
C LEU A 117 13.81 -6.96 -1.68
N ASP A 118 14.49 -6.08 -2.41
CA ASP A 118 15.89 -5.74 -2.14
C ASP A 118 15.98 -4.48 -1.26
N SER A 119 16.50 -4.63 -0.04
CA SER A 119 16.69 -3.55 0.92
C SER A 119 17.66 -2.46 0.45
N ASN A 120 18.52 -2.74 -0.53
CA ASN A 120 19.44 -1.75 -1.09
C ASN A 120 18.84 -0.93 -2.24
N MET A 121 17.66 -1.30 -2.74
CA MET A 121 17.02 -0.54 -3.81
C MET A 121 16.39 0.76 -3.28
N PRO A 122 16.33 1.80 -4.13
CA PRO A 122 15.54 2.98 -3.85
C PRO A 122 14.08 2.62 -3.56
N VAL A 123 13.54 3.26 -2.53
CA VAL A 123 12.14 3.11 -2.12
C VAL A 123 11.22 3.48 -3.29
N ALA A 124 11.55 4.56 -4.02
CA ALA A 124 10.79 4.97 -5.20
C ALA A 124 10.82 3.96 -6.38
N SER A 125 11.86 3.13 -6.52
CA SER A 125 11.93 2.15 -7.62
C SER A 125 11.04 0.92 -7.41
N LEU A 126 10.51 0.74 -6.19
CA LEU A 126 9.56 -0.34 -5.85
C LEU A 126 8.10 -0.02 -6.26
N GLY A 127 7.88 1.05 -7.04
CA GLY A 127 6.55 1.47 -7.45
C GLY A 127 5.78 2.23 -6.36
N ILE A 128 6.51 2.88 -5.45
CA ILE A 128 5.90 3.69 -4.38
C ILE A 128 5.38 4.99 -4.97
N ASP A 129 4.06 5.07 -5.09
CA ASP A 129 3.31 6.27 -5.47
C ASP A 129 2.97 7.16 -4.26
N SER A 130 2.27 8.26 -4.52
CA SER A 130 1.87 9.21 -3.47
C SER A 130 0.92 8.63 -2.42
N LEU A 131 0.07 7.66 -2.77
CA LEU A 131 -0.84 7.00 -1.84
C LEU A 131 -0.09 5.99 -0.95
N VAL A 132 0.79 5.19 -1.55
CA VAL A 132 1.65 4.26 -0.81
C VAL A 132 2.58 5.03 0.12
N ALA A 133 3.14 6.16 -0.30
CA ALA A 133 4.00 6.98 0.56
C ALA A 133 3.27 7.53 1.79
N VAL A 134 1.98 7.86 1.68
CA VAL A 134 1.15 8.24 2.83
C VAL A 134 0.94 7.05 3.77
N ARG A 135 0.65 5.85 3.24
CA ARG A 135 0.52 4.62 4.06
C ARG A 135 1.82 4.27 4.79
N VAL A 136 2.97 4.48 4.16
CA VAL A 136 4.30 4.30 4.78
C VAL A 136 4.48 5.26 5.96
N ARG A 137 4.15 6.55 5.77
CA ARG A 137 4.21 7.54 6.86
C ARG A 137 3.30 7.15 8.02
N GLU A 138 2.07 6.72 7.73
CA GLU A 138 1.12 6.26 8.75
C GLU A 138 1.65 5.03 9.50
N TRP A 139 2.27 4.08 8.80
CA TRP A 139 2.83 2.88 9.40
C TRP A 139 3.95 3.20 10.40
N PHE A 140 4.91 4.07 10.03
CA PHE A 140 5.97 4.51 10.94
C PHE A 140 5.41 5.23 12.17
N MET A 141 4.36 6.04 11.98
CA MET A 141 3.69 6.69 13.09
C MET A 141 3.01 5.71 14.04
N HIS A 142 2.31 4.71 13.52
CA HIS A 142 1.61 3.73 14.35
C HIS A 142 2.55 2.78 15.10
N HIS A 143 3.68 2.38 14.50
CA HIS A 143 4.53 1.33 15.06
C HIS A 143 5.77 1.85 15.79
N VAL A 144 6.31 2.99 15.37
CA VAL A 144 7.58 3.56 15.88
C VAL A 144 7.37 4.95 16.50
N ALA A 145 6.22 5.60 16.27
CA ALA A 145 5.93 6.97 16.72
C ALA A 145 6.91 8.02 16.16
N VAL A 146 7.38 7.81 14.92
CA VAL A 146 8.28 8.72 14.21
C VAL A 146 7.61 9.28 12.98
N GLU A 147 7.72 10.59 12.79
CA GLU A 147 7.25 11.26 11.57
C GLU A 147 8.24 11.10 10.43
N VAL A 148 7.73 10.68 9.28
CA VAL A 148 8.50 10.55 8.05
C VAL A 148 7.91 11.45 6.97
N SER A 149 8.76 12.18 6.26
CA SER A 149 8.35 13.03 5.14
C SER A 149 7.97 12.19 3.93
N VAL A 150 6.77 12.42 3.37
CA VAL A 150 6.28 11.78 2.14
C VAL A 150 7.24 12.02 0.98
N LEU A 151 7.78 13.23 0.84
CA LEU A 151 8.75 13.56 -0.22
C LEU A 151 10.03 12.74 -0.11
N LYS A 152 10.45 12.43 1.12
CA LYS A 152 11.65 11.61 1.37
C LYS A 152 11.41 10.15 1.00
N VAL A 153 10.22 9.62 1.30
CA VAL A 153 9.81 8.26 0.90
C VAL A 153 9.75 8.12 -0.62
N MET A 154 9.29 9.16 -1.33
CA MET A 154 9.21 9.17 -2.79
C MET A 154 10.53 9.55 -3.48
N SER A 155 11.61 9.77 -2.72
CA SER A 155 12.90 10.13 -3.28
C SER A 155 13.57 8.92 -3.95
N ALA A 156 13.96 9.07 -5.22
CA ALA A 156 14.73 8.05 -5.95
C ALA A 156 16.16 7.85 -5.41
N ASN A 157 16.62 8.72 -4.52
CA ASN A 157 17.96 8.67 -3.97
C ASN A 157 18.01 8.07 -2.56
N THR A 158 16.87 7.59 -2.04
CA THR A 158 16.77 7.05 -0.69
C THR A 158 16.53 5.55 -0.75
N ALA A 159 17.53 4.77 -0.36
CA ALA A 159 17.40 3.33 -0.21
C ALA A 159 16.54 3.00 1.03
N LEU A 160 15.93 1.81 1.04
CA LEU A 160 15.11 1.33 2.16
C LEU A 160 15.90 1.33 3.48
N VAL A 161 17.16 0.89 3.43
CA VAL A 161 18.09 0.88 4.56
C VAL A 161 18.37 2.28 5.10
N ASP A 162 18.54 3.26 4.23
CA ASP A 162 18.84 4.63 4.66
C ASP A 162 17.62 5.28 5.32
N LEU A 163 16.42 5.01 4.79
CA LEU A 163 15.17 5.44 5.43
C LEU A 163 15.02 4.83 6.83
N ALA A 164 15.32 3.54 7.00
CA ALA A 164 15.27 2.87 8.29
C ALA A 164 16.30 3.45 9.29
N LYS A 165 17.54 3.71 8.84
CA LYS A 165 18.58 4.37 9.65
C LYS A 165 18.15 5.75 10.14
N ASP A 166 17.56 6.55 9.25
CA ASP A 166 17.09 7.89 9.59
C ASP A 166 15.97 7.86 10.63
N VAL A 167 15.00 6.95 10.46
CA VAL A 167 13.91 6.76 11.42
C VAL A 167 14.45 6.30 12.77
N LEU A 168 15.39 5.35 12.78
CA LEU A 168 16.00 4.83 14.01
C LEU A 168 16.80 5.91 14.75
N ALA A 169 17.50 6.79 14.02
CA ALA A 169 18.22 7.92 14.60
C ALA A 169 17.27 8.94 15.27
N VAL A 170 16.10 9.20 14.67
CA VAL A 170 15.07 10.06 15.27
C VAL A 170 14.43 9.39 16.48
N TRP A 171 14.10 8.11 16.38
CA TRP A 171 13.52 7.33 17.47
C TRP A 171 14.42 7.30 18.71
N ARG A 172 15.74 7.10 18.54
CA ARG A 172 16.69 7.15 19.66
C ARG A 172 16.73 8.50 20.36
N LYS A 173 16.68 9.60 19.60
CA LYS A 173 16.61 10.95 20.19
C LYS A 173 15.34 11.15 21.03
N GLN A 174 14.24 10.49 20.68
CA GLN A 174 13.01 10.53 21.48
C GLN A 174 13.11 9.73 22.79
N LEU A 175 14.03 8.75 22.89
CA LEU A 175 14.27 8.02 24.14
C LEU A 175 15.14 8.80 25.12
N GLU A 176 16.02 9.66 24.62
CA GLU A 176 16.94 10.48 25.42
C GLU A 176 16.32 11.81 25.89
N ALA A 177 15.15 12.18 25.34
CA ALA A 177 14.42 13.41 25.62
C ALA A 177 13.32 13.21 26.67
#